data_AF-A0A1Q7RS96-F1
#
_entry.id   AF-A0A1Q7RS96-F1
#
_cell.length_a   1.000
_cell.length_b   1.000
_cell.length_c   1.000
_cell.angle_alpha   90.00
_cell.angle_beta   90.00
_cell.angle_gamma   90.00
#
_symmetry.space_group_name_H-M   'P 1'
#
loop_
_entity.id
_entity.type
_entity.pdbx_description
1 polymer ?
#
loop_
_entity_poly.entity_id
_entity_poly.type
_entity_poly.pdbx_seq_one_letter_code
_entity_poly.pdbx_strand_id
1 'polypeptide(L)'
;MTMSVRRLRFSDPFWRAVRHAATLAEGRRSARRTLLLLAAGLALAAGVLPIVWSGASGVASGTPPRFAIYPAPAPLGRDAGEPSIGVSHLPAHAGRPMFMAGLQTLRVTYDECTSPPTDLWEDVSFSTTSITSLDPVLFTDSQPGRTFASQLAGKTSLMAYTDDEGETWTPSQGGGINSGVDHQTIGAGPFPAGDPGSINGYPHAVYYCSQDAADASCALSRDGGRTFGPAVPMYTINECGGLHGQVQVAPDGTVYVPNPSCNRQGNPLGAGEPGFARSTNAGVTWQIRTIAGAETIGSSDPAVGIGADGTLYFGYEDSGHVKVAVSHSRGDSWTNIRDVGAGFGLNHAVFPQVVAGDVDRAAISLLGTTYAGPGNVEGDDPSVPSVWYLYLAVTYDGGNTWTTTLATPDDPVQRGPVCGLGPSCGCCRNLLDFNDITIDRRGRVLGAFSDGCVGSCVNGGANSGTAVASIARQVGGRSLFGAFDPIGTEPPAAVRLTAVFRSGAVDLSWDEPDDRGSPITSYNVYRRRTDIAAQPQILLASAPWSRARRTPTR
;
A
#
# COMPACT_ATOMS: atom_id res chain seq x y z
N MET A 1 7.41 -46.97 -16.07
CA MET A 1 7.04 -47.72 -14.85
C MET A 1 6.76 -46.71 -13.75
N THR A 2 5.65 -46.89 -13.06
CA THR A 2 4.77 -45.87 -12.47
C THR A 2 5.34 -45.16 -11.23
N MET A 3 5.35 -43.82 -11.22
CA MET A 3 5.52 -42.98 -10.02
C MET A 3 4.18 -42.89 -9.27
N SER A 4 4.21 -43.13 -7.96
CA SER A 4 3.06 -42.98 -7.07
C SER A 4 3.12 -41.61 -6.39
N VAL A 5 2.10 -40.78 -6.66
CA VAL A 5 1.85 -39.51 -5.96
C VAL A 5 0.98 -39.79 -4.74
N ARG A 6 1.50 -39.57 -3.54
CA ARG A 6 0.70 -39.58 -2.30
C ARG A 6 0.04 -38.22 -2.11
N ARG A 7 -1.30 -38.18 -2.16
CA ARG A 7 -2.11 -37.07 -1.63
C ARG A 7 -2.08 -37.10 -0.10
N LEU A 8 -1.66 -36.00 0.54
CA LEU A 8 -1.85 -35.78 1.96
C LEU A 8 -3.32 -35.41 2.21
N ARG A 9 -3.98 -36.09 3.16
CA ARG A 9 -5.37 -35.85 3.56
C ARG A 9 -5.41 -34.95 4.80
N PHE A 10 -6.44 -34.11 4.90
CA PHE A 10 -6.80 -33.25 6.04
C PHE A 10 -7.07 -34.04 7.34
N SER A 11 -6.02 -34.53 8.00
CA SER A 11 -6.15 -35.13 9.34
C SER A 11 -4.86 -35.07 10.14
N ASP A 12 -4.15 -33.94 10.12
CA ASP A 12 -2.93 -33.72 10.90
C ASP A 12 -3.27 -33.11 12.29
N PRO A 13 -2.67 -33.57 13.42
CA PRO A 13 -2.84 -33.03 14.78
C PRO A 13 -2.78 -31.51 14.95
N PHE A 14 -2.16 -30.78 14.03
CA PHE A 14 -2.09 -29.31 14.01
C PHE A 14 -3.49 -28.64 14.08
N TRP A 15 -4.47 -29.16 13.32
CA TRP A 15 -5.84 -28.60 13.28
C TRP A 15 -6.71 -28.95 14.50
N ARG A 16 -6.24 -29.83 15.39
CA ARG A 16 -6.93 -30.13 16.67
C ARG A 16 -6.57 -29.11 17.75
N ALA A 17 -5.35 -28.57 17.73
CA ALA A 17 -4.93 -27.53 18.67
C ALA A 17 -5.67 -26.20 18.42
N VAL A 18 -5.84 -25.81 17.16
CA VAL A 18 -6.58 -24.60 16.76
C VAL A 18 -8.07 -24.68 17.15
N ARG A 19 -8.70 -25.85 17.01
CA ARG A 19 -10.10 -26.07 17.44
C ARG A 19 -10.29 -26.07 18.97
N HIS A 20 -9.27 -26.46 19.73
CA HIS A 20 -9.35 -26.42 21.19
C HIS A 20 -9.17 -25.01 21.76
N ALA A 21 -8.45 -24.13 21.08
CA ALA A 21 -8.36 -22.71 21.46
C ALA A 21 -9.68 -21.96 21.21
N ALA A 22 -10.37 -22.25 20.09
CA ALA A 22 -11.65 -21.63 19.75
C ALA A 22 -12.80 -22.01 20.72
N THR A 23 -12.83 -23.25 21.22
CA THR A 23 -13.90 -23.73 22.13
C THR A 23 -13.78 -23.20 23.56
N LEU A 24 -12.61 -22.70 23.98
CA LEU A 24 -12.42 -22.05 25.29
C LEU A 24 -12.83 -20.56 25.28
N ALA A 25 -12.90 -19.92 24.12
CA ALA A 25 -13.35 -18.54 23.96
C ALA A 25 -14.89 -18.41 23.95
N GLU A 26 -15.62 -19.46 23.57
CA GLU A 26 -17.10 -19.47 23.53
C GLU A 26 -17.74 -19.70 24.91
N GLY A 27 -17.01 -20.27 25.87
CA GLY A 27 -17.51 -20.54 27.22
C GLY A 27 -17.70 -19.31 28.13
N ARG A 28 -17.29 -18.10 27.70
CA ARG A 28 -17.35 -16.87 28.52
C ARG A 28 -18.32 -15.79 28.01
N ARG A 29 -19.06 -16.03 26.93
CA ARG A 29 -20.03 -15.05 26.38
C ARG A 29 -21.48 -15.22 26.88
N SER A 30 -21.78 -16.21 27.74
CA SER A 30 -23.15 -16.49 28.20
C SER A 30 -23.55 -15.86 29.55
N ALA A 31 -22.89 -14.78 29.99
CA ALA A 31 -23.26 -14.12 31.25
C ALA A 31 -23.17 -12.60 31.16
N ARG A 32 -23.99 -11.96 30.32
CA ARG A 32 -24.28 -10.51 30.38
C ARG A 32 -25.52 -10.14 29.55
N ARG A 33 -26.68 -10.58 30.02
CA ARG A 33 -27.99 -10.03 29.66
C ARG A 33 -28.91 -10.09 30.88
N THR A 34 -28.79 -9.16 31.82
CA THR A 34 -29.91 -8.68 32.66
C THR A 34 -29.48 -7.36 33.32
N LEU A 35 -30.41 -6.40 33.39
CA LEU A 35 -30.37 -5.08 34.06
C LEU A 35 -29.84 -3.87 33.25
N LEU A 36 -30.71 -3.44 32.34
CA LEU A 36 -30.99 -2.01 32.12
C LEU A 36 -32.02 -1.53 33.17
N LEU A 37 -31.94 -0.23 33.50
CA LEU A 37 -32.88 0.63 34.25
C LEU A 37 -32.59 0.87 35.73
N LEU A 38 -31.85 1.96 36.01
CA LEU A 38 -32.33 3.05 36.87
C LEU A 38 -31.55 4.33 36.59
N ALA A 39 -32.30 5.41 36.41
CA ALA A 39 -31.88 6.69 35.85
C ALA A 39 -31.35 7.67 36.91
N ALA A 40 -30.66 8.68 36.38
CA ALA A 40 -30.62 10.08 36.84
C ALA A 40 -29.94 10.39 38.19
N GLY A 41 -28.90 11.23 38.11
CA GLY A 41 -28.49 12.09 39.21
C GLY A 41 -27.03 12.55 39.14
N LEU A 42 -26.86 13.88 39.03
CA LEU A 42 -25.65 14.67 39.23
C LEU A 42 -24.71 14.86 38.02
N ALA A 43 -25.11 15.82 37.18
CA ALA A 43 -24.18 16.72 36.53
C ALA A 43 -23.60 17.70 37.57
N LEU A 44 -22.27 17.70 37.73
CA LEU A 44 -21.55 18.79 38.39
C LEU A 44 -20.31 19.13 37.56
N ALA A 45 -20.30 20.39 37.16
CA ALA A 45 -19.36 21.06 36.28
C ALA A 45 -17.88 20.83 36.59
N ALA A 46 -17.15 20.27 35.61
CA ALA A 46 -15.76 20.61 35.35
C ALA A 46 -15.65 20.79 33.82
N GLY A 47 -15.45 22.03 33.40
CA GLY A 47 -15.37 22.39 31.98
C GLY A 47 -14.17 21.75 31.31
N VAL A 48 -14.42 20.68 30.55
CA VAL A 48 -13.54 20.23 29.47
C VAL A 48 -14.30 20.53 28.20
N LEU A 49 -13.89 21.59 27.49
CA LEU A 49 -14.41 21.90 26.17
C LEU A 49 -14.07 20.71 25.24
N PRO A 50 -15.03 20.07 24.58
CA PRO A 50 -14.72 19.16 23.50
C PRO A 50 -14.08 20.00 22.39
N ILE A 51 -12.82 19.72 22.06
CA ILE A 51 -12.18 20.28 20.88
C ILE A 51 -12.86 19.62 19.68
N VAL A 52 -13.86 20.30 19.11
CA VAL A 52 -14.47 19.90 17.85
C VAL A 52 -13.46 20.22 16.76
N TRP A 53 -12.74 19.21 16.27
CA TRP A 53 -11.89 19.32 15.09
C TRP A 53 -12.78 19.50 13.86
N SER A 54 -13.16 20.75 13.58
CA SER A 54 -13.71 21.15 12.28
C SER A 54 -12.56 21.39 11.32
N GLY A 55 -11.91 20.30 10.90
CA GLY A 55 -10.93 20.35 9.82
C GLY A 55 -11.64 20.33 8.47
N ALA A 56 -12.04 21.49 7.96
CA ALA A 56 -12.25 21.60 6.51
C ALA A 56 -10.91 21.25 5.85
N SER A 57 -10.87 20.19 5.05
CA SER A 57 -9.70 19.83 4.24
C SER A 57 -9.38 21.00 3.34
N GLY A 58 -8.35 21.77 3.67
CA GLY A 58 -7.77 22.72 2.73
C GLY A 58 -7.32 21.92 1.51
N VAL A 59 -7.68 22.38 0.32
CA VAL A 59 -7.21 21.78 -0.93
C VAL A 59 -5.78 22.26 -1.15
N ALA A 60 -4.83 21.34 -1.34
CA ALA A 60 -3.46 21.75 -1.64
C ALA A 60 -3.44 22.52 -2.97
N SER A 61 -2.74 23.66 -3.00
CA SER A 61 -2.67 24.51 -4.20
C SER A 61 -1.92 23.82 -5.33
N GLY A 62 -2.45 23.89 -6.56
CA GLY A 62 -1.85 23.34 -7.77
C GLY A 62 -2.77 22.36 -8.51
N THR A 63 -2.33 21.87 -9.66
CA THR A 63 -3.03 20.81 -10.40
C THR A 63 -2.96 19.51 -9.59
N PRO A 64 -4.10 18.86 -9.26
CA PRO A 64 -4.10 17.57 -8.58
C PRO A 64 -3.25 16.53 -9.34
N PRO A 65 -2.59 15.61 -8.63
CA PRO A 65 -1.88 14.52 -9.29
C PRO A 65 -2.84 13.70 -10.15
N ARG A 66 -2.36 13.22 -11.29
CA ARG A 66 -3.11 12.31 -12.16
C ARG A 66 -2.42 10.96 -12.20
N PHE A 67 -3.22 9.90 -12.24
CA PHE A 67 -2.75 8.54 -12.24
C PHE A 67 -3.24 7.81 -13.48
N ALA A 68 -2.37 6.98 -14.06
CA ALA A 68 -2.74 5.97 -15.04
C ALA A 68 -2.63 4.59 -14.39
N ILE A 69 -3.54 3.69 -14.77
CA ILE A 69 -3.64 2.35 -14.21
C ILE A 69 -3.01 1.35 -15.17
N TYR A 70 -2.12 0.51 -14.63
CA TYR A 70 -1.37 -0.50 -15.36
C TYR A 70 -1.64 -1.87 -14.74
N PRO A 71 -2.65 -2.62 -15.22
CA PRO A 71 -2.87 -3.99 -14.80
C PRO A 71 -1.90 -4.93 -15.51
N ALA A 72 -1.33 -5.90 -14.79
CA ALA A 72 -0.46 -6.91 -15.37
C ALA A 72 -1.22 -7.74 -16.44
N PRO A 73 -0.64 -8.00 -17.62
CA PRO A 73 -1.26 -8.83 -18.65
C PRO A 73 -1.24 -10.31 -18.26
N ALA A 74 -2.31 -11.04 -18.60
CA ALA A 74 -2.35 -12.48 -18.33
C ALA A 74 -1.25 -13.21 -19.14
N PRO A 75 -0.58 -14.22 -18.57
CA PRO A 75 -0.88 -14.89 -17.30
C PRO A 75 -0.25 -14.25 -16.05
N LEU A 76 0.46 -13.13 -16.17
CA LEU A 76 1.17 -12.50 -15.06
C LEU A 76 0.23 -11.87 -14.05
N GLY A 77 0.62 -11.89 -12.77
CA GLY A 77 0.00 -11.08 -11.72
C GLY A 77 -1.47 -11.43 -11.51
N ARG A 78 -1.78 -12.72 -11.33
CA ARG A 78 -3.15 -13.22 -11.09
C ARG A 78 -3.40 -13.67 -9.65
N ASP A 79 -2.38 -13.51 -8.80
CA ASP A 79 -2.39 -13.89 -7.39
C ASP A 79 -1.77 -12.76 -6.55
N ALA A 80 -2.20 -11.52 -6.79
CA ALA A 80 -1.65 -10.33 -6.15
C ALA A 80 -2.50 -9.87 -4.96
N GLY A 81 -2.94 -10.81 -4.11
CA GLY A 81 -3.82 -10.50 -2.98
C GLY A 81 -3.20 -9.53 -1.98
N GLU A 82 -1.87 -9.60 -1.80
CA GLU A 82 -1.04 -8.75 -0.93
C GLU A 82 0.12 -8.18 -1.75
N PRO A 83 -0.14 -7.19 -2.62
CA PRO A 83 0.89 -6.68 -3.49
C PRO A 83 1.87 -5.81 -2.71
N SER A 84 3.15 -5.96 -3.03
CA SER A 84 4.22 -5.07 -2.58
C SER A 84 5.06 -4.59 -3.76
N ILE A 85 5.58 -3.37 -3.68
CA ILE A 85 6.25 -2.69 -4.79
C ILE A 85 7.48 -1.91 -4.32
N GLY A 86 8.54 -1.94 -5.13
CA GLY A 86 9.71 -1.12 -4.88
C GLY A 86 10.38 -0.66 -6.17
N VAL A 87 11.08 0.48 -6.08
CA VAL A 87 11.81 1.07 -7.21
C VAL A 87 13.21 1.44 -6.76
N SER A 88 14.22 0.99 -7.51
CA SER A 88 15.59 1.44 -7.30
C SER A 88 15.77 2.88 -7.81
N HIS A 89 16.44 3.70 -7.00
CA HIS A 89 16.85 5.07 -7.35
C HIS A 89 18.33 5.13 -7.74
N LEU A 90 19.05 3.99 -7.67
CA LEU A 90 20.45 3.91 -8.03
C LEU A 90 20.61 4.29 -9.52
N PRO A 91 21.43 5.30 -9.88
CA PRO A 91 21.56 5.76 -11.27
C PRO A 91 22.06 4.69 -12.26
N ALA A 92 22.72 3.64 -11.76
CA ALA A 92 23.16 2.51 -12.57
C ALA A 92 22.01 1.60 -13.00
N HIS A 93 20.85 1.69 -12.34
CA HIS A 93 19.66 0.92 -12.63
C HIS A 93 18.72 1.69 -13.57
N ALA A 94 17.87 0.98 -14.30
CA ALA A 94 16.88 1.63 -15.15
C ALA A 94 15.76 2.33 -14.33
N GLY A 95 15.59 1.94 -13.06
CA GLY A 95 14.51 2.38 -12.18
C GLY A 95 13.18 1.70 -12.54
N ARG A 96 13.25 0.41 -12.89
CA ARG A 96 12.09 -0.43 -13.21
C ARG A 96 11.41 -0.84 -11.90
N PRO A 97 10.10 -0.57 -11.72
CA PRO A 97 9.40 -1.09 -10.55
C PRO A 97 9.42 -2.62 -10.51
N MET A 98 9.67 -3.14 -9.32
CA MET A 98 9.59 -4.55 -8.99
C MET A 98 8.34 -4.76 -8.13
N PHE A 99 7.58 -5.81 -8.40
CA PHE A 99 6.25 -6.06 -7.82
C PHE A 99 6.14 -7.52 -7.38
N MET A 100 5.60 -7.77 -6.18
CA MET A 100 5.29 -9.13 -5.71
C MET A 100 3.83 -9.48 -5.96
N ALA A 101 3.58 -10.56 -6.69
CA ALA A 101 2.25 -11.11 -6.92
C ALA A 101 2.25 -12.60 -6.57
N GLY A 102 1.99 -12.93 -5.31
CA GLY A 102 2.02 -14.31 -4.82
C GLY A 102 3.42 -14.89 -4.98
N LEU A 103 3.55 -15.91 -5.82
CA LEU A 103 4.84 -16.55 -6.13
C LEU A 103 5.61 -15.89 -7.27
N GLN A 104 5.07 -14.84 -7.90
CA GLN A 104 5.72 -14.12 -8.99
C GLN A 104 6.39 -12.85 -8.50
N THR A 105 7.68 -12.68 -8.84
CA THR A 105 8.34 -11.38 -8.83
C THR A 105 8.29 -10.80 -10.24
N LEU A 106 7.54 -9.73 -10.40
CA LEU A 106 7.32 -9.06 -11.67
C LEU A 106 8.16 -7.79 -11.76
N ARG A 107 8.59 -7.45 -12.96
CA ARG A 107 9.29 -6.21 -13.29
C ARG A 107 8.53 -5.44 -14.35
N VAL A 108 8.45 -4.13 -14.20
CA VAL A 108 7.76 -3.25 -15.14
C VAL A 108 8.71 -2.27 -15.79
N THR A 109 8.69 -2.22 -17.12
CA THR A 109 9.38 -1.20 -17.91
C THR A 109 8.37 -0.26 -18.53
N TYR A 110 8.56 1.05 -18.37
CA TYR A 110 7.70 2.07 -19.00
C TYR A 110 8.42 2.73 -20.18
N ASP A 111 7.74 2.80 -21.32
CA ASP A 111 8.13 3.67 -22.43
C ASP A 111 7.41 5.02 -22.30
N GLU A 112 8.17 6.06 -21.96
CA GLU A 112 7.68 7.41 -21.73
C GLU A 112 7.57 8.26 -23.01
N CYS A 113 7.74 7.67 -24.20
CA CYS A 113 7.55 8.38 -25.46
C CYS A 113 6.10 8.84 -25.69
N THR A 114 5.14 8.25 -24.97
CA THR A 114 3.73 8.65 -24.97
C THR A 114 3.23 8.94 -23.57
N SER A 115 2.07 9.58 -23.48
CA SER A 115 1.33 9.85 -22.27
C SER A 115 -0.11 9.36 -22.41
N PRO A 116 -0.59 8.51 -21.50
CA PRO A 116 0.21 7.80 -20.49
C PRO A 116 1.30 6.92 -21.14
N PRO A 117 2.42 6.65 -20.44
CA PRO A 117 3.44 5.71 -20.89
C PRO A 117 2.83 4.34 -21.25
N THR A 118 3.49 3.59 -22.13
CA THR A 118 3.16 2.16 -22.29
C THR A 118 3.99 1.33 -21.32
N ASP A 119 3.47 0.18 -20.92
CA ASP A 119 4.11 -0.73 -19.97
C ASP A 119 4.46 -2.08 -20.60
N LEU A 120 5.57 -2.66 -20.12
CA LEU A 120 5.98 -4.03 -20.37
C LEU A 120 6.20 -4.72 -19.02
N TRP A 121 5.43 -5.77 -18.76
CA TRP A 121 5.57 -6.62 -17.58
C TRP A 121 6.37 -7.87 -17.92
N GLU A 122 7.32 -8.20 -17.05
CA GLU A 122 8.20 -9.36 -17.19
C GLU A 122 8.20 -10.16 -15.88
N ASP A 123 8.20 -11.48 -15.97
CA ASP A 123 8.44 -12.36 -14.83
C ASP A 123 9.94 -12.55 -14.65
N VAL A 124 10.46 -12.07 -13.54
CA VAL A 124 11.89 -12.16 -13.16
C VAL A 124 12.07 -12.96 -11.88
N SER A 125 11.11 -13.84 -11.59
CA SER A 125 11.08 -14.67 -10.39
C SER A 125 12.32 -15.54 -10.21
N PHE A 126 12.73 -15.69 -8.95
CA PHE A 126 13.78 -16.62 -8.58
C PHE A 126 13.22 -17.94 -8.07
N SER A 127 13.83 -19.05 -8.47
CA SER A 127 13.29 -20.40 -8.23
C SER A 127 13.05 -20.73 -6.75
N THR A 128 13.84 -20.18 -5.81
CA THR A 128 13.63 -20.44 -4.38
C THR A 128 12.51 -19.61 -3.79
N THR A 129 12.21 -18.43 -4.35
CA THR A 129 11.17 -17.51 -3.87
C THR A 129 9.85 -17.68 -4.63
N SER A 130 9.68 -18.79 -5.35
CA SER A 130 8.50 -19.11 -6.16
C SER A 130 7.94 -20.51 -5.90
N ILE A 131 8.19 -21.05 -4.71
CA ILE A 131 7.80 -22.43 -4.34
C ILE A 131 6.48 -22.44 -3.56
N THR A 132 6.41 -21.67 -2.49
CA THR A 132 5.27 -21.59 -1.58
C THR A 132 5.39 -20.31 -0.76
N SER A 133 4.25 -19.81 -0.28
CA SER A 133 4.20 -18.68 0.65
C SER A 133 3.01 -18.81 1.58
N LEU A 134 3.15 -18.24 2.78
CA LEU A 134 2.02 -17.84 3.61
C LEU A 134 1.66 -16.38 3.29
N ASP A 135 2.65 -15.49 3.40
CA ASP A 135 2.53 -14.06 3.12
C ASP A 135 3.71 -13.63 2.23
N PRO A 136 3.50 -13.23 0.96
CA PRO A 136 4.55 -12.75 0.07
C PRO A 136 4.91 -11.28 0.35
N VAL A 137 6.20 -10.92 0.39
CA VAL A 137 6.62 -9.51 0.48
C VAL A 137 7.83 -9.21 -0.41
N LEU A 138 7.84 -8.01 -0.97
CA LEU A 138 8.95 -7.40 -1.68
C LEU A 138 9.25 -6.04 -1.10
N PHE A 139 10.53 -5.74 -1.00
CA PHE A 139 11.00 -4.44 -0.56
C PHE A 139 12.20 -4.04 -1.42
N THR A 140 12.30 -2.75 -1.76
CA THR A 140 13.49 -2.21 -2.42
C THR A 140 14.13 -1.13 -1.55
N ASP A 141 15.39 -1.36 -1.19
CA ASP A 141 16.24 -0.35 -0.59
C ASP A 141 16.66 0.63 -1.70
N SER A 142 15.93 1.73 -1.83
CA SER A 142 15.93 2.56 -3.03
C SER A 142 17.30 3.17 -3.36
N GLN A 143 18.09 3.56 -2.36
CA GLN A 143 19.36 4.26 -2.57
C GLN A 143 20.49 3.35 -3.09
N PRO A 144 20.84 2.24 -2.41
CA PRO A 144 21.78 1.26 -2.94
C PRO A 144 21.16 0.37 -4.04
N GLY A 145 19.83 0.35 -4.15
CA GLY A 145 19.12 -0.27 -5.26
C GLY A 145 18.86 -1.77 -5.14
N ARG A 146 19.04 -2.37 -3.96
CA ARG A 146 18.79 -3.79 -3.72
C ARG A 146 17.31 -4.06 -3.52
N THR A 147 16.78 -5.05 -4.22
CA THR A 147 15.40 -5.54 -4.05
C THR A 147 15.41 -6.92 -3.41
N PHE A 148 14.57 -7.11 -2.39
CA PHE A 148 14.34 -8.39 -1.72
C PHE A 148 13.01 -8.97 -2.17
N ALA A 149 12.99 -10.27 -2.45
CA ALA A 149 11.78 -11.07 -2.62
C ALA A 149 11.75 -12.12 -1.50
N SER A 150 10.66 -12.18 -0.73
CA SER A 150 10.55 -13.09 0.41
C SER A 150 9.18 -13.74 0.47
N GLN A 151 9.18 -15.05 0.68
CA GLN A 151 7.97 -15.85 0.88
C GLN A 151 7.97 -16.43 2.29
N LEU A 152 6.96 -16.12 3.09
CA LEU A 152 6.89 -16.62 4.46
C LEU A 152 6.71 -18.13 4.46
N ALA A 153 7.48 -18.82 5.30
CA ALA A 153 7.55 -20.28 5.34
C ALA A 153 7.67 -20.77 6.79
N GLY A 154 6.60 -20.57 7.58
CA GLY A 154 6.60 -20.83 9.01
C GLY A 154 7.44 -19.79 9.76
N LYS A 155 8.27 -20.21 10.72
CA LYS A 155 9.15 -19.32 11.51
C LYS A 155 10.40 -18.81 10.76
N THR A 156 10.35 -18.79 9.44
CA THR A 156 11.42 -18.33 8.55
C THR A 156 10.82 -17.96 7.20
N SER A 157 11.66 -17.57 6.23
CA SER A 157 11.22 -17.24 4.88
C SER A 157 12.14 -17.84 3.81
N LEU A 158 11.57 -18.07 2.63
CA LEU A 158 12.32 -18.29 1.41
C LEU A 158 12.61 -16.92 0.81
N MET A 159 13.83 -16.41 1.03
CA MET A 159 14.21 -15.06 0.62
C MET A 159 15.41 -15.06 -0.33
N ALA A 160 15.38 -14.17 -1.30
CA ALA A 160 16.51 -13.81 -2.14
C ALA A 160 16.53 -12.29 -2.39
N TYR A 161 17.66 -11.78 -2.84
CA TYR A 161 17.77 -10.39 -3.28
C TYR A 161 18.47 -10.26 -4.63
N THR A 162 18.20 -9.16 -5.31
CA THR A 162 18.81 -8.76 -6.57
C THR A 162 19.39 -7.36 -6.45
N ASP A 163 20.55 -7.14 -7.06
CA ASP A 163 21.22 -5.84 -7.19
C ASP A 163 21.19 -5.35 -8.65
N ASP A 164 20.36 -5.95 -9.51
CA ASP A 164 20.31 -5.66 -10.95
C ASP A 164 18.88 -5.73 -11.51
N GLU A 165 17.89 -5.41 -10.68
CA GLU A 165 16.46 -5.39 -11.05
C GLU A 165 15.97 -6.75 -11.61
N GLY A 166 16.37 -7.83 -10.95
CA GLY A 166 15.89 -9.19 -11.20
C GLY A 166 16.60 -9.95 -12.32
N GLU A 167 17.71 -9.44 -12.86
CA GLU A 167 18.52 -10.18 -13.85
C GLU A 167 19.26 -11.35 -13.18
N THR A 168 19.79 -11.13 -11.98
CA THR A 168 20.40 -12.15 -11.14
C THR A 168 19.94 -12.06 -9.69
N TRP A 169 19.97 -13.20 -9.00
CA TRP A 169 19.48 -13.34 -7.63
C TRP A 169 20.49 -14.04 -6.74
N THR A 170 20.63 -13.52 -5.52
CA THR A 170 21.44 -14.10 -4.46
C THR A 170 20.52 -14.62 -3.35
N PRO A 171 20.59 -15.92 -2.99
CA PRO A 171 19.81 -16.45 -1.87
C PRO A 171 20.19 -15.78 -0.54
N SER A 172 19.18 -15.49 0.29
CA SER A 172 19.32 -15.05 1.68
C SER A 172 19.09 -16.21 2.64
N GLN A 173 19.54 -16.06 3.90
CA GLN A 173 19.14 -16.94 5.00
C GLN A 173 17.62 -16.90 5.26
N GLY A 174 16.93 -15.82 4.87
CA GLY A 174 15.54 -15.57 5.25
C GLY A 174 15.43 -14.99 6.66
N GLY A 175 14.29 -15.17 7.33
CA GLY A 175 13.95 -14.56 8.63
C GLY A 175 14.89 -14.84 9.82
N GLY A 176 16.05 -15.47 9.65
CA GLY A 176 17.02 -15.64 10.74
C GLY A 176 16.51 -16.57 11.86
N ILE A 177 16.92 -16.30 13.09
CA ILE A 177 16.59 -17.14 14.26
C ILE A 177 15.38 -16.53 14.99
N ASN A 178 14.38 -17.38 15.28
CA ASN A 178 13.17 -17.03 16.04
C ASN A 178 12.33 -15.92 15.41
N SER A 179 12.18 -15.93 14.09
CA SER A 179 11.14 -15.13 13.44
C SER A 179 9.74 -15.68 13.70
N GLY A 180 8.77 -14.80 13.51
CA GLY A 180 7.35 -15.06 13.57
C GLY A 180 6.85 -15.98 12.45
N VAL A 181 5.63 -16.48 12.61
CA VAL A 181 4.95 -17.41 11.68
C VAL A 181 4.02 -16.71 10.71
N ASP A 182 3.85 -15.41 10.87
CA ASP A 182 2.83 -14.62 10.19
C ASP A 182 3.36 -13.21 9.96
N HIS A 183 2.82 -12.56 8.93
CA HIS A 183 2.90 -11.14 8.71
C HIS A 183 4.34 -10.59 8.63
N GLN A 184 5.13 -11.15 7.71
CA GLN A 184 6.52 -10.70 7.51
C GLN A 184 6.60 -9.34 6.83
N THR A 185 7.63 -8.57 7.17
CA THR A 185 8.01 -7.33 6.46
C THR A 185 9.51 -7.15 6.43
N ILE A 186 10.00 -6.46 5.40
CA ILE A 186 11.41 -6.14 5.18
C ILE A 186 11.52 -4.64 4.98
N GLY A 187 12.55 -4.04 5.56
CA GLY A 187 12.90 -2.65 5.33
C GLY A 187 14.36 -2.41 5.61
N ALA A 188 14.91 -1.35 5.04
CA ALA A 188 16.31 -1.02 5.18
C ALA A 188 16.54 0.49 5.18
N GLY A 189 17.65 0.90 5.79
CA GLY A 189 18.11 2.28 5.82
C GLY A 189 19.44 2.42 6.56
N PRO A 190 19.92 3.66 6.76
CA PRO A 190 21.18 3.92 7.45
C PRO A 190 21.25 3.27 8.83
N PHE A 191 22.44 2.85 9.24
CA PHE A 191 22.68 2.48 10.64
C PHE A 191 22.57 3.73 11.54
N PRO A 192 21.99 3.62 12.74
CA PRO A 192 21.93 4.75 13.66
C PRO A 192 23.32 5.15 14.15
N ALA A 193 23.46 6.42 14.56
CA ALA A 193 24.73 6.95 15.05
C ALA A 193 25.27 6.13 16.24
N GLY A 194 26.56 5.77 16.17
CA GLY A 194 27.25 4.97 17.20
C GLY A 194 27.10 3.46 17.05
N ASP A 195 26.33 2.98 16.07
CA ASP A 195 26.25 1.56 15.75
C ASP A 195 27.54 1.07 15.04
N PRO A 196 27.98 -0.20 15.26
CA PRO A 196 29.16 -0.77 14.61
C PRO A 196 29.08 -0.85 13.08
N GLY A 197 27.89 -0.71 12.50
CA GLY A 197 27.65 -0.67 11.06
C GLY A 197 27.71 -2.03 10.38
N SER A 198 28.02 -1.96 9.08
CA SER A 198 28.10 -3.08 8.16
C SER A 198 29.31 -3.98 8.41
N ILE A 199 29.15 -5.28 8.16
CA ILE A 199 30.24 -6.27 8.22
C ILE A 199 30.75 -6.72 6.85
N ASN A 200 30.11 -6.27 5.75
CA ASN A 200 30.50 -6.63 4.39
C ASN A 200 30.56 -5.45 3.41
N GLY A 201 30.31 -4.23 3.88
CA GLY A 201 30.36 -3.01 3.07
C GLY A 201 29.01 -2.58 2.47
N TYR A 202 27.94 -3.35 2.60
CA TYR A 202 26.60 -2.86 2.26
C TYR A 202 26.18 -1.73 3.22
N PRO A 203 25.75 -0.55 2.76
CA PRO A 203 25.73 0.66 3.58
C PRO A 203 24.58 0.72 4.60
N HIS A 204 23.54 -0.08 4.42
CA HIS A 204 22.31 -0.01 5.21
C HIS A 204 22.13 -1.23 6.14
N ALA A 205 21.49 -0.97 7.28
CA ALA A 205 20.89 -2.00 8.12
C ALA A 205 19.67 -2.56 7.38
N VAL A 206 19.52 -3.88 7.35
CA VAL A 206 18.32 -4.54 6.78
C VAL A 206 17.57 -5.24 7.92
N TYR A 207 16.29 -4.97 8.03
CA TYR A 207 15.41 -5.53 9.05
C TYR A 207 14.46 -6.55 8.45
N TYR A 208 14.27 -7.65 9.17
CA TYR A 208 13.20 -8.61 8.93
C TYR A 208 12.33 -8.64 10.17
N CYS A 209 11.07 -8.27 10.05
CA CYS A 209 10.12 -8.27 11.15
C CYS A 209 8.97 -9.21 10.85
N SER A 210 8.41 -9.83 11.88
CA SER A 210 7.27 -10.75 11.75
C SER A 210 6.60 -10.93 13.11
N GLN A 211 5.39 -11.47 13.10
CA GLN A 211 4.62 -11.70 14.30
C GLN A 211 4.45 -13.18 14.64
N ASP A 212 4.27 -13.43 15.92
CA ASP A 212 3.91 -14.72 16.51
C ASP A 212 2.65 -14.55 17.36
N ALA A 213 2.11 -15.66 17.87
CA ALA A 213 0.89 -15.64 18.67
C ALA A 213 0.98 -14.83 19.99
N ALA A 214 2.18 -14.52 20.47
CA ALA A 214 2.40 -13.87 21.76
C ALA A 214 3.14 -12.51 21.67
N ASP A 215 3.85 -12.27 20.57
CA ASP A 215 4.75 -11.13 20.39
C ASP A 215 4.99 -10.85 18.90
N ALA A 216 5.55 -9.68 18.61
CA ALA A 216 6.15 -9.40 17.31
C ALA A 216 7.62 -9.05 17.49
N SER A 217 8.46 -9.48 16.57
CA SER A 217 9.92 -9.43 16.70
C SER A 217 10.58 -8.96 15.41
N CYS A 218 11.76 -8.34 15.52
CA CYS A 218 12.58 -7.91 14.39
C CYS A 218 14.02 -8.42 14.50
N ALA A 219 14.53 -8.99 13.42
CA ALA A 219 15.93 -9.35 13.25
C ALA A 219 16.67 -8.29 12.42
N LEU A 220 17.91 -8.00 12.81
CA LEU A 220 18.83 -7.13 12.07
C LEU A 220 19.80 -7.98 11.23
N SER A 221 20.01 -7.56 10.00
CA SER A 221 21.13 -7.97 9.15
C SER A 221 22.14 -6.84 9.00
N ARG A 222 23.43 -7.21 9.12
CA ARG A 222 24.59 -6.32 8.96
C ARG A 222 25.38 -6.59 7.67
N ASP A 223 24.93 -7.55 6.87
CA ASP A 223 25.58 -7.99 5.64
C ASP A 223 24.68 -7.79 4.41
N GLY A 224 23.79 -6.78 4.47
CA GLY A 224 22.89 -6.42 3.37
C GLY A 224 21.77 -7.43 3.15
N GLY A 225 21.31 -8.10 4.21
CA GLY A 225 20.23 -9.08 4.16
C GLY A 225 20.67 -10.46 3.67
N ARG A 226 21.97 -10.78 3.70
CA ARG A 226 22.47 -12.13 3.37
C ARG A 226 22.25 -13.11 4.52
N THR A 227 22.45 -12.65 5.75
CA THR A 227 22.14 -13.35 7.00
C THR A 227 21.47 -12.40 7.99
N PHE A 228 20.66 -12.95 8.90
CA PHE A 228 19.96 -12.20 9.93
C PHE A 228 20.32 -12.75 11.30
N GLY A 229 20.54 -11.82 12.25
CA GLY A 229 20.74 -12.18 13.65
C GLY A 229 19.48 -12.75 14.31
N PRO A 230 19.53 -13.04 15.61
CA PRO A 230 18.34 -13.38 16.38
C PRO A 230 17.31 -12.24 16.33
N ALA A 231 16.04 -12.59 16.16
CA ALA A 231 14.96 -11.62 16.27
C ALA A 231 14.82 -11.12 17.71
N VAL A 232 14.59 -9.82 17.86
CA VAL A 232 14.38 -9.13 19.14
C VAL A 232 12.91 -8.74 19.25
N PRO A 233 12.22 -9.10 20.33
CA PRO A 233 10.84 -8.68 20.56
C PRO A 233 10.68 -7.16 20.56
N MET A 234 9.76 -6.68 19.72
CA MET A 234 9.35 -5.29 19.66
C MET A 234 8.31 -4.95 20.71
N TYR A 235 7.36 -5.87 20.90
CA TYR A 235 6.26 -5.79 21.83
C TYR A 235 5.58 -7.14 21.99
N THR A 236 4.78 -7.28 23.04
CA THR A 236 3.94 -8.44 23.32
C THR A 236 2.47 -8.17 22.99
N ILE A 237 1.65 -9.21 23.00
CA ILE A 237 0.19 -9.07 22.84
C ILE A 237 -0.50 -8.27 23.98
N ASN A 238 0.22 -8.04 25.07
CA ASN A 238 -0.21 -7.15 26.16
C ASN A 238 0.19 -5.69 25.94
N GLU A 239 0.83 -5.36 24.82
CA GLU A 239 1.28 -4.02 24.46
C GLU A 239 0.66 -3.57 23.14
N CYS A 240 0.59 -4.44 22.13
CA CYS A 240 -0.14 -4.17 20.89
C CYS A 240 -0.86 -5.43 20.40
N GLY A 241 -1.89 -5.26 19.58
CA GLY A 241 -2.69 -6.32 18.98
C GLY A 241 -3.04 -6.03 17.52
N GLY A 242 -3.60 -7.02 16.83
CA GLY A 242 -3.74 -6.96 15.37
C GLY A 242 -2.41 -7.21 14.65
N LEU A 243 -2.45 -7.08 13.33
CA LEU A 243 -1.31 -7.28 12.42
C LEU A 243 -0.50 -5.98 12.27
N HIS A 244 0.82 -6.06 12.18
CA HIS A 244 1.67 -4.86 12.06
C HIS A 244 1.97 -4.49 10.61
N GLY A 245 1.91 -3.22 10.23
CA GLY A 245 2.32 -2.85 8.88
C GLY A 245 3.83 -2.95 8.62
N GLN A 246 4.24 -2.39 7.48
CA GLN A 246 5.59 -2.55 6.98
C GLN A 246 6.64 -1.76 7.78
N VAL A 247 7.81 -2.38 8.02
CA VAL A 247 8.93 -1.73 8.72
C VAL A 247 9.57 -0.65 7.85
N GLN A 248 9.87 0.51 8.47
CA GLN A 248 10.46 1.66 7.80
C GLN A 248 11.64 2.20 8.61
N VAL A 249 12.68 2.70 7.93
CA VAL A 249 13.90 3.22 8.55
C VAL A 249 14.13 4.68 8.15
N ALA A 250 14.22 5.56 9.15
CA ALA A 250 14.44 6.98 8.94
C ALA A 250 15.89 7.29 8.52
N PRO A 251 16.14 8.49 7.94
CA PRO A 251 17.50 8.93 7.60
C PRO A 251 18.51 8.94 8.75
N ASP A 252 18.05 9.04 10.00
CA ASP A 252 18.89 8.98 11.21
C ASP A 252 19.10 7.56 11.76
N GLY A 253 18.58 6.54 11.07
CA GLY A 253 18.63 5.13 11.45
C GLY A 253 17.59 4.69 12.49
N THR A 254 16.61 5.55 12.82
CA THR A 254 15.48 5.14 13.66
C THR A 254 14.55 4.20 12.88
N VAL A 255 14.17 3.09 13.49
CA VAL A 255 13.30 2.06 12.89
C VAL A 255 11.90 2.18 13.46
N TYR A 256 10.89 2.05 12.59
CA TYR A 256 9.47 2.13 12.92
C TYR A 256 8.73 0.91 12.37
N VAL A 257 7.94 0.25 13.21
CA VAL A 257 7.03 -0.84 12.78
C VAL A 257 5.61 -0.49 13.21
N PRO A 258 4.74 -0.09 12.26
CA PRO A 258 3.39 0.39 12.55
C PRO A 258 2.45 -0.72 13.00
N ASN A 259 1.50 -0.41 13.87
CA ASN A 259 0.51 -1.36 14.38
C ASN A 259 -0.84 -0.66 14.61
N PRO A 260 -1.98 -1.28 14.24
CA PRO A 260 -3.28 -0.65 14.28
C PRO A 260 -3.80 -0.47 15.69
N SER A 261 -3.34 -1.24 16.67
CA SER A 261 -3.93 -1.25 18.00
C SER A 261 -2.89 -1.49 19.09
N CYS A 262 -2.28 -0.41 19.57
CA CYS A 262 -1.38 -0.43 20.70
C CYS A 262 -2.07 0.08 21.96
N ASN A 263 -1.75 -0.54 23.10
CA ASN A 263 -2.27 -0.13 24.39
C ASN A 263 -1.86 1.32 24.68
N ARG A 264 -2.85 2.12 25.05
CA ARG A 264 -2.61 3.42 25.64
C ARG A 264 -1.75 3.23 26.89
N GLN A 265 -0.69 4.01 27.02
CA GLN A 265 0.18 3.97 28.20
C GLN A 265 -0.66 4.12 29.48
N GLY A 266 -0.76 3.05 30.28
CA GLY A 266 -1.55 3.00 31.51
C GLY A 266 -2.95 2.37 31.42
N ASN A 267 -3.38 1.78 30.30
CA ASN A 267 -4.65 1.05 30.20
C ASN A 267 -4.50 -0.35 29.57
N PRO A 268 -4.79 -1.45 30.28
CA PRO A 268 -4.78 -2.79 29.71
C PRO A 268 -6.10 -3.17 29.03
N LEU A 269 -5.99 -3.59 27.76
CA LEU A 269 -6.87 -4.45 26.95
C LEU A 269 -8.25 -3.89 26.52
N GLY A 270 -8.41 -3.71 25.21
CA GLY A 270 -9.71 -3.79 24.51
C GLY A 270 -10.08 -2.64 23.58
N ALA A 271 -9.35 -1.52 23.63
CA ALA A 271 -9.45 -0.41 22.68
C ALA A 271 -8.06 0.24 22.59
N GLY A 272 -7.26 -0.21 21.62
CA GLY A 272 -5.92 0.32 21.39
C GLY A 272 -5.95 1.55 20.50
N GLU A 273 -4.97 2.40 20.70
CA GLU A 273 -4.68 3.54 19.83
C GLU A 273 -3.74 3.07 18.70
N PRO A 274 -3.89 3.59 17.48
CA PRO A 274 -2.96 3.27 16.41
C PRO A 274 -1.59 3.81 16.76
N GLY A 275 -0.55 3.08 16.41
CA GLY A 275 0.80 3.40 16.86
C GLY A 275 1.88 2.65 16.11
N PHE A 276 3.06 2.60 16.71
CA PHE A 276 4.19 1.85 16.20
C PHE A 276 5.16 1.46 17.31
N ALA A 277 5.93 0.40 17.06
CA ALA A 277 7.17 0.13 17.76
C ALA A 277 8.30 0.97 17.16
N ARG A 278 9.12 1.60 18.01
CA ARG A 278 10.25 2.44 17.61
C ARG A 278 11.55 1.95 18.22
N SER A 279 12.60 1.84 17.41
CA SER A 279 13.97 1.60 17.89
C SER A 279 14.93 2.67 17.38
N THR A 280 15.78 3.19 18.27
CA THR A 280 16.83 4.19 17.94
C THR A 280 18.25 3.59 18.02
N ASN A 281 18.34 2.29 18.27
CA ASN A 281 19.60 1.56 18.49
C ASN A 281 19.62 0.25 17.71
N ALA A 282 19.24 0.34 16.43
CA ALA A 282 19.29 -0.74 15.46
C ALA A 282 18.51 -2.01 15.87
N GLY A 283 17.35 -1.85 16.51
CA GLY A 283 16.48 -2.96 16.89
C GLY A 283 16.87 -3.66 18.20
N VAL A 284 17.84 -3.14 18.95
CA VAL A 284 18.25 -3.72 20.25
C VAL A 284 17.19 -3.50 21.33
N THR A 285 16.56 -2.33 21.36
CA THR A 285 15.43 -2.03 22.26
C THR A 285 14.33 -1.31 21.51
N TRP A 286 13.09 -1.54 21.93
CA TRP A 286 11.90 -0.99 21.31
C TRP A 286 11.04 -0.20 22.30
N GLN A 287 10.36 0.81 21.80
CA GLN A 287 9.42 1.63 22.55
C GLN A 287 8.13 1.80 21.76
N ILE A 288 6.98 1.56 22.39
CA ILE A 288 5.69 1.83 21.77
C ILE A 288 5.37 3.33 21.79
N ARG A 289 4.83 3.83 20.68
CA ARG A 289 4.26 5.17 20.53
C ARG A 289 2.88 5.06 19.91
N THR A 290 1.94 5.87 20.38
CA THR A 290 0.54 5.87 19.92
C THR A 290 0.10 7.26 19.52
N ILE A 291 -1.01 7.34 18.79
CA ILE A 291 -1.76 8.57 18.59
C ILE A 291 -2.84 8.65 19.67
N ALA A 292 -2.60 9.50 20.67
CA ALA A 292 -3.54 9.68 21.78
C ALA A 292 -4.94 10.09 21.29
N GLY A 293 -5.97 9.37 21.74
CA GLY A 293 -7.37 9.70 21.46
C GLY A 293 -7.90 9.28 20.08
N ALA A 294 -7.10 8.56 19.27
CA ALA A 294 -7.61 7.87 18.10
C ALA A 294 -8.24 6.53 18.52
N GLU A 295 -9.44 6.23 18.00
CA GLU A 295 -10.16 5.01 18.31
C GLU A 295 -10.03 4.03 17.14
N THR A 296 -9.35 2.90 17.36
CA THR A 296 -9.25 1.88 16.32
C THR A 296 -10.33 0.82 16.47
N ILE A 297 -11.00 0.56 15.36
CA ILE A 297 -11.81 -0.65 15.11
C ILE A 297 -11.21 -1.39 13.88
N GLY A 298 -10.13 -0.85 13.30
CA GLY A 298 -9.67 -1.22 11.97
C GLY A 298 -9.02 -2.59 11.88
N SER A 299 -9.31 -3.27 10.76
CA SER A 299 -8.74 -4.57 10.40
C SER A 299 -7.50 -4.44 9.52
N SER A 300 -7.22 -3.24 8.99
CA SER A 300 -6.13 -2.98 8.04
C SER A 300 -4.81 -2.60 8.71
N ASP A 301 -3.72 -2.99 8.08
CA ASP A 301 -2.38 -2.58 8.49
C ASP A 301 -2.17 -1.07 8.28
N PRO A 302 -1.66 -0.34 9.29
CA PRO A 302 -1.28 1.05 9.13
C PRO A 302 0.14 1.18 8.53
N ALA A 303 0.48 2.35 8.00
CA ALA A 303 1.75 2.57 7.32
C ALA A 303 2.39 3.91 7.71
N VAL A 304 3.73 3.96 7.68
CA VAL A 304 4.52 5.17 7.95
C VAL A 304 5.29 5.57 6.70
N GLY A 305 5.11 6.80 6.23
CA GLY A 305 6.05 7.45 5.29
C GLY A 305 7.01 8.35 6.06
N ILE A 306 8.28 8.41 5.64
CA ILE A 306 9.32 9.20 6.30
C ILE A 306 9.93 10.19 5.31
N GLY A 307 9.74 11.49 5.57
CA GLY A 307 10.32 12.55 4.76
C GLY A 307 11.84 12.64 4.91
N ALA A 308 12.49 13.33 3.98
CA ALA A 308 13.95 13.46 3.95
C ALA A 308 14.59 14.06 5.24
N ASP A 309 13.84 14.79 6.06
CA ASP A 309 14.26 15.34 7.36
C ASP A 309 13.89 14.45 8.56
N GLY A 310 13.27 13.29 8.33
CA GLY A 310 12.77 12.40 9.37
C GLY A 310 11.34 12.72 9.84
N THR A 311 10.62 13.64 9.18
CA THR A 311 9.19 13.86 9.43
C THR A 311 8.40 12.57 9.15
N LEU A 312 7.58 12.15 10.11
CA LEU A 312 6.73 10.97 9.98
C LEU A 312 5.33 11.36 9.50
N TYR A 313 4.82 10.63 8.53
CA TYR A 313 3.43 10.63 8.08
C TYR A 313 2.85 9.27 8.37
N PHE A 314 1.96 9.18 9.36
CA PHE A 314 1.39 7.90 9.80
C PHE A 314 -0.06 7.79 9.32
N GLY A 315 -0.30 6.86 8.41
CA GLY A 315 -1.61 6.53 7.85
C GLY A 315 -2.23 5.36 8.59
N TYR A 316 -3.47 5.52 9.04
CA TYR A 316 -4.16 4.54 9.87
C TYR A 316 -5.67 4.64 9.70
N GLU A 317 -6.36 3.55 10.03
CA GLU A 317 -7.82 3.53 10.10
C GLU A 317 -8.30 4.00 11.48
N ASP A 318 -9.35 4.82 11.50
CA ASP A 318 -10.01 5.34 12.68
C ASP A 318 -11.52 5.43 12.39
N SER A 319 -12.27 4.53 13.01
CA SER A 319 -13.73 4.45 12.90
C SER A 319 -14.25 4.33 11.45
N GLY A 320 -13.60 3.49 10.63
CA GLY A 320 -13.91 3.32 9.21
C GLY A 320 -13.30 4.39 8.30
N HIS A 321 -12.66 5.43 8.83
CA HIS A 321 -11.99 6.45 8.03
C HIS A 321 -10.48 6.22 7.99
N VAL A 322 -9.84 6.45 6.85
CA VAL A 322 -8.38 6.54 6.79
C VAL A 322 -7.95 7.96 7.10
N LYS A 323 -7.12 8.12 8.13
CA LYS A 323 -6.53 9.38 8.57
C LYS A 323 -5.02 9.34 8.43
N VAL A 324 -4.41 10.53 8.31
CA VAL A 324 -2.96 10.72 8.38
C VAL A 324 -2.63 11.68 9.50
N ALA A 325 -1.65 11.33 10.34
CA ALA A 325 -1.09 12.21 11.37
C ALA A 325 0.40 12.50 11.08
N VAL A 326 0.87 13.68 11.43
CA VAL A 326 2.24 14.13 11.17
C VAL A 326 3.02 14.29 12.48
N SER A 327 4.26 13.78 12.52
CA SER A 327 5.16 13.95 13.66
C SER A 327 6.55 14.41 13.25
N HIS A 328 7.02 15.48 13.90
CA HIS A 328 8.42 15.95 13.82
C HIS A 328 9.23 15.56 15.06
N SER A 329 8.67 14.74 15.94
CA SER A 329 9.24 14.33 17.23
C SER A 329 9.35 12.82 17.35
N ARG A 330 9.57 12.14 16.21
CA ARG A 330 9.68 10.67 16.14
C ARG A 330 8.49 9.94 16.78
N GLY A 331 7.29 10.52 16.73
CA GLY A 331 6.06 9.96 17.32
C GLY A 331 5.80 10.31 18.78
N ASP A 332 6.57 11.22 19.40
CA ASP A 332 6.27 11.68 20.76
C ASP A 332 5.08 12.66 20.79
N SER A 333 4.82 13.35 19.68
CA SER A 333 3.68 14.25 19.49
C SER A 333 3.20 14.25 18.05
N TRP A 334 1.91 14.52 17.86
CA TRP A 334 1.23 14.49 16.57
C TRP A 334 0.55 15.83 16.27
N THR A 335 0.59 16.22 15.01
CA THR A 335 -0.06 17.42 14.46
C THR A 335 -0.73 17.06 13.14
N ASN A 336 -1.51 17.99 12.57
CA ASN A 336 -2.05 17.85 11.21
C ASN A 336 -2.80 16.54 10.96
N ILE A 337 -3.61 16.11 11.93
CA ILE A 337 -4.45 14.92 11.78
C ILE A 337 -5.56 15.25 10.77
N ARG A 338 -5.57 14.53 9.64
CA ARG A 338 -6.51 14.76 8.51
C ARG A 338 -7.15 13.46 8.07
N ASP A 339 -8.47 13.49 7.87
CA ASP A 339 -9.17 12.47 7.10
C ASP A 339 -8.95 12.76 5.61
N VAL A 340 -8.26 11.84 4.93
CA VAL A 340 -7.89 11.98 3.51
C VAL A 340 -8.99 11.52 2.56
N GLY A 341 -10.02 10.84 3.08
CA GLY A 341 -11.21 10.42 2.35
C GLY A 341 -12.39 11.40 2.42
N ALA A 342 -12.42 12.29 3.41
CA ALA A 342 -13.56 13.16 3.69
C ALA A 342 -14.04 13.98 2.48
N GLY A 343 -13.13 14.49 1.65
CA GLY A 343 -13.47 15.28 0.46
C GLY A 343 -14.27 14.53 -0.61
N PHE A 344 -14.26 13.19 -0.56
CA PHE A 344 -15.02 12.30 -1.45
C PHE A 344 -16.26 11.71 -0.78
N GLY A 345 -16.53 12.07 0.48
CA GLY A 345 -17.66 11.50 1.24
C GLY A 345 -17.52 10.00 1.47
N LEU A 346 -16.27 9.52 1.63
CA LEU A 346 -16.02 8.13 1.99
C LEU A 346 -16.58 7.86 3.38
N ASN A 347 -17.36 6.79 3.50
CA ASN A 347 -17.88 6.32 4.79
C ASN A 347 -17.04 5.18 5.35
N HIS A 348 -16.34 4.44 4.47
CA HIS A 348 -15.38 3.43 4.84
C HIS A 348 -14.15 3.47 3.94
N ALA A 349 -12.97 3.26 4.52
CA ALA A 349 -11.70 3.17 3.82
C ALA A 349 -10.75 2.19 4.53
N VAL A 350 -9.95 1.46 3.74
CA VAL A 350 -9.06 0.37 4.19
C VAL A 350 -7.71 0.42 3.46
N PHE A 351 -6.76 -0.36 3.95
CA PHE A 351 -5.39 -0.52 3.42
C PHE A 351 -4.64 0.80 3.19
N PRO A 352 -4.49 1.66 4.22
CA PRO A 352 -3.69 2.86 4.11
C PRO A 352 -2.21 2.52 3.92
N GLN A 353 -1.60 3.04 2.86
CA GLN A 353 -0.16 2.89 2.59
C GLN A 353 0.47 4.24 2.34
N VAL A 354 1.61 4.54 2.96
CA VAL A 354 2.18 5.90 2.97
C VAL A 354 3.62 5.89 2.49
N VAL A 355 3.96 6.83 1.61
CA VAL A 355 5.34 7.13 1.19
C VAL A 355 5.59 8.63 1.28
N ALA A 356 6.84 9.01 1.54
CA ALA A 356 7.25 10.41 1.57
C ALA A 356 8.53 10.62 0.75
N GLY A 357 8.74 11.85 0.30
CA GLY A 357 9.90 12.27 -0.47
C GLY A 357 10.64 13.40 0.24
N ASP A 358 10.58 14.60 -0.33
CA ASP A 358 11.10 15.81 0.30
C ASP A 358 10.39 16.11 1.63
N VAL A 359 11.00 17.00 2.42
CA VAL A 359 10.61 17.38 3.79
C VAL A 359 9.11 17.61 4.00
N ASP A 360 8.44 18.25 3.04
CA ASP A 360 7.03 18.66 3.15
C ASP A 360 6.08 17.82 2.27
N ARG A 361 6.56 16.71 1.67
CA ARG A 361 5.83 15.97 0.64
C ARG A 361 5.63 14.51 0.99
N ALA A 362 4.37 14.10 1.01
CA ALA A 362 3.98 12.72 1.22
C ALA A 362 2.75 12.34 0.38
N ALA A 363 2.56 11.05 0.20
CA ALA A 363 1.39 10.46 -0.43
C ALA A 363 0.86 9.29 0.40
N ILE A 364 -0.46 9.11 0.37
CA ILE A 364 -1.14 7.95 0.92
C ILE A 364 -2.07 7.34 -0.14
N SER A 365 -2.04 6.02 -0.31
CA SER A 365 -3.05 5.26 -1.05
C SER A 365 -4.00 4.56 -0.09
N LEU A 366 -5.26 4.43 -0.50
CA LEU A 366 -6.30 3.72 0.25
C LEU A 366 -7.35 3.17 -0.71
N LEU A 367 -8.07 2.13 -0.30
CA LEU A 367 -9.33 1.75 -0.92
C LEU A 367 -10.47 2.41 -0.16
N GLY A 368 -11.46 2.94 -0.87
CA GLY A 368 -12.56 3.70 -0.27
C GLY A 368 -13.91 3.40 -0.89
N THR A 369 -14.96 3.43 -0.06
CA THR A 369 -16.36 3.32 -0.48
C THR A 369 -17.21 4.44 0.13
N THR A 370 -18.14 4.97 -0.66
CA THR A 370 -19.15 5.92 -0.19
C THR A 370 -20.37 5.22 0.40
N TYR A 371 -20.41 3.88 0.44
CA TYR A 371 -21.53 3.13 0.99
C TYR A 371 -21.71 3.42 2.48
N ALA A 372 -22.90 3.93 2.84
CA ALA A 372 -23.29 4.25 4.21
C ALA A 372 -24.46 3.39 4.71
N GLY A 373 -24.82 2.34 3.97
CA GLY A 373 -25.95 1.48 4.28
C GLY A 373 -25.64 0.47 5.40
N PRO A 374 -26.62 -0.37 5.77
CA PRO A 374 -26.41 -1.41 6.77
C PRO A 374 -25.44 -2.51 6.29
N GLY A 375 -24.88 -3.26 7.24
CA GLY A 375 -23.98 -4.39 6.97
C GLY A 375 -22.53 -4.04 7.25
N ASN A 376 -21.72 -5.07 7.51
CA ASN A 376 -20.28 -4.89 7.75
C ASN A 376 -19.54 -4.91 6.40
N VAL A 377 -19.04 -3.76 5.96
CA VAL A 377 -18.31 -3.65 4.68
C VAL A 377 -16.92 -4.28 4.73
N GLU A 378 -16.40 -4.56 5.93
CA GLU A 378 -15.18 -5.33 6.19
C GLU A 378 -15.48 -6.77 6.64
N GLY A 379 -16.74 -7.19 6.54
CA GLY A 379 -17.20 -8.53 6.88
C GLY A 379 -17.21 -9.49 5.69
N ASP A 380 -17.90 -10.62 5.85
CA ASP A 380 -17.97 -11.70 4.87
C ASP A 380 -19.40 -11.92 4.33
N ASP A 381 -20.24 -10.88 4.37
CA ASP A 381 -21.61 -10.94 3.84
C ASP A 381 -21.65 -10.37 2.40
N PRO A 382 -21.71 -11.22 1.35
CA PRO A 382 -21.66 -10.77 -0.03
C PRO A 382 -22.89 -9.95 -0.45
N SER A 383 -23.93 -9.89 0.40
CA SER A 383 -25.14 -9.10 0.12
C SER A 383 -24.96 -7.60 0.40
N VAL A 384 -23.90 -7.19 1.11
CA VAL A 384 -23.59 -5.79 1.36
C VAL A 384 -23.12 -5.13 0.05
N PRO A 385 -23.87 -4.19 -0.54
CA PRO A 385 -23.59 -3.67 -1.88
C PRO A 385 -22.59 -2.50 -1.85
N SER A 386 -21.46 -2.67 -1.15
CA SER A 386 -20.36 -1.70 -1.16
C SER A 386 -19.60 -1.76 -2.49
N VAL A 387 -19.09 -0.62 -2.94
CA VAL A 387 -18.28 -0.50 -4.17
C VAL A 387 -17.04 0.31 -3.84
N TRP A 388 -15.89 -0.32 -3.98
CA TRP A 388 -14.61 0.23 -3.55
C TRP A 388 -13.81 0.70 -4.75
N TYR A 389 -13.12 1.82 -4.58
CA TYR A 389 -12.22 2.39 -5.57
C TYR A 389 -10.88 2.73 -4.94
N LEU A 390 -9.84 2.84 -5.76
CA LEU A 390 -8.53 3.31 -5.31
C LEU A 390 -8.51 4.84 -5.25
N TYR A 391 -8.05 5.37 -4.12
CA TYR A 391 -7.76 6.78 -3.94
C TYR A 391 -6.29 6.98 -3.58
N LEU A 392 -5.70 8.05 -4.12
CA LEU A 392 -4.38 8.53 -3.70
C LEU A 392 -4.50 10.00 -3.28
N ALA A 393 -4.05 10.29 -2.07
CA ALA A 393 -3.97 11.65 -1.54
C ALA A 393 -2.51 12.08 -1.41
N VAL A 394 -2.23 13.34 -1.74
CA VAL A 394 -0.89 13.93 -1.65
C VAL A 394 -0.91 15.20 -0.83
N THR A 395 0.19 15.45 -0.11
CA THR A 395 0.49 16.72 0.53
C THR A 395 1.80 17.29 -0.02
N TYR A 396 1.88 18.62 -0.09
CA TYR A 396 3.08 19.36 -0.46
C TYR A 396 3.38 20.50 0.53
N ASP A 397 2.83 20.41 1.74
CA ASP A 397 2.91 21.46 2.77
C ASP A 397 3.03 20.89 4.19
N GLY A 398 3.61 19.69 4.33
CA GLY A 398 3.83 19.07 5.64
C GLY A 398 2.55 18.48 6.25
N GLY A 399 1.59 18.06 5.41
CA GLY A 399 0.32 17.48 5.84
C GLY A 399 -0.72 18.49 6.33
N ASN A 400 -0.46 19.80 6.21
CA ASN A 400 -1.45 20.82 6.55
C ASN A 400 -2.70 20.67 5.67
N THR A 401 -2.48 20.42 4.37
CA THR A 401 -3.50 20.14 3.36
C THR A 401 -3.21 18.86 2.59
N TRP A 402 -4.27 18.23 2.09
CA TRP A 402 -4.21 17.02 1.26
C TRP A 402 -5.12 17.16 0.05
N THR A 403 -4.59 16.79 -1.11
CA THR A 403 -5.37 16.70 -2.36
C THR A 403 -5.56 15.23 -2.73
N THR A 404 -6.80 14.77 -2.64
CA THR A 404 -7.17 13.39 -2.93
C THR A 404 -7.64 13.24 -4.38
N THR A 405 -7.22 12.14 -5.03
CA THR A 405 -7.60 11.76 -6.38
C THR A 405 -8.25 10.38 -6.35
N LEU A 406 -9.44 10.26 -6.94
CA LEU A 406 -10.02 8.98 -7.31
C LEU A 406 -9.24 8.45 -8.52
N ALA A 407 -8.40 7.43 -8.30
CA ALA A 407 -7.47 6.94 -9.31
C ALA A 407 -8.14 5.98 -10.32
N THR A 408 -9.22 5.30 -9.93
CA THR A 408 -9.93 4.32 -10.76
C THR A 408 -11.40 4.69 -10.99
N PRO A 409 -11.73 5.90 -11.50
CA PRO A 409 -13.10 6.43 -11.50
C PRO A 409 -14.13 5.59 -12.27
N ASP A 410 -13.69 4.88 -13.30
CA ASP A 410 -14.54 4.03 -14.15
C ASP A 410 -14.30 2.53 -13.90
N ASP A 411 -13.45 2.19 -12.92
CA ASP A 411 -12.99 0.83 -12.64
C ASP A 411 -12.99 0.57 -11.13
N PRO A 412 -14.12 0.08 -10.56
CA PRO A 412 -14.15 -0.33 -9.17
C PRO A 412 -13.07 -1.38 -8.91
N VAL A 413 -12.41 -1.31 -7.77
CA VAL A 413 -11.42 -2.30 -7.34
C VAL A 413 -12.10 -3.54 -6.75
N GLN A 414 -13.26 -3.36 -6.09
CA GLN A 414 -14.02 -4.44 -5.47
C GLN A 414 -15.50 -4.08 -5.45
N ARG A 415 -16.37 -5.07 -5.70
CA ARG A 415 -17.79 -5.00 -5.36
C ARG A 415 -18.10 -5.96 -4.22
N GLY A 416 -18.96 -5.55 -3.30
CA GLY A 416 -19.17 -6.26 -2.05
C GLY A 416 -18.09 -5.94 -1.00
N PRO A 417 -18.12 -6.64 0.15
CA PRO A 417 -17.16 -6.41 1.22
C PRO A 417 -15.70 -6.61 0.82
N VAL A 418 -14.81 -5.93 1.55
CA VAL A 418 -13.37 -6.25 1.62
C VAL A 418 -13.14 -6.94 2.95
N CYS A 419 -13.15 -8.29 2.97
CA CYS A 419 -13.18 -9.02 4.23
C CYS A 419 -11.84 -8.99 5.00
N GLY A 420 -11.83 -8.30 6.14
CA GLY A 420 -10.68 -8.16 7.04
C GLY A 420 -10.63 -9.19 8.18
N LEU A 421 -11.40 -10.29 8.10
CA LEU A 421 -11.47 -11.33 9.14
C LEU A 421 -10.41 -12.43 8.98
N GLY A 422 -9.39 -12.21 8.15
CA GLY A 422 -8.33 -13.19 7.93
C GLY A 422 -8.86 -14.48 7.28
N PRO A 423 -8.26 -15.63 7.59
CA PRO A 423 -8.69 -16.95 7.11
C PRO A 423 -10.14 -17.35 7.47
N SER A 424 -10.84 -16.56 8.29
CA SER A 424 -12.24 -16.80 8.65
C SER A 424 -13.23 -16.31 7.59
N CYS A 425 -12.78 -15.56 6.57
CA CYS A 425 -13.60 -15.16 5.45
C CYS A 425 -13.91 -16.35 4.52
N GLY A 426 -15.19 -16.55 4.20
CA GLY A 426 -15.72 -17.65 3.39
C GLY A 426 -16.06 -17.31 1.94
N CYS A 427 -16.31 -16.04 1.58
CA CYS A 427 -16.65 -15.65 0.20
C CYS A 427 -15.81 -14.52 -0.39
N CYS A 428 -15.33 -13.60 0.45
CA CYS A 428 -15.10 -12.22 0.03
C CYS A 428 -13.68 -11.72 0.36
N ARG A 429 -12.69 -12.63 0.29
CA ARG A 429 -11.29 -12.39 0.64
C ARG A 429 -10.35 -12.68 -0.52
N ASN A 430 -10.23 -11.71 -1.42
CA ASN A 430 -9.32 -11.70 -2.56
C ASN A 430 -8.30 -10.55 -2.53
N LEU A 431 -8.54 -9.52 -1.70
CA LEU A 431 -7.65 -8.38 -1.47
C LEU A 431 -6.86 -8.48 -0.15
N LEU A 432 -6.88 -9.67 0.47
CA LEU A 432 -6.14 -10.07 1.67
C LEU A 432 -5.92 -8.95 2.72
N ASP A 433 -4.67 -8.67 3.15
CA ASP A 433 -4.40 -7.82 4.32
C ASP A 433 -3.85 -6.42 4.02
N PHE A 434 -3.17 -6.20 2.88
CA PHE A 434 -2.62 -4.89 2.53
C PHE A 434 -2.47 -4.65 1.02
N ASN A 435 -2.19 -3.38 0.69
CA ASN A 435 -1.66 -2.89 -0.59
C ASN A 435 -0.26 -2.30 -0.35
N ASP A 436 0.36 -1.64 -1.32
CA ASP A 436 1.64 -0.96 -1.10
C ASP A 436 1.82 0.30 -1.97
N ILE A 437 2.76 1.16 -1.61
CA ILE A 437 3.05 2.40 -2.31
C ILE A 437 4.54 2.71 -2.31
N THR A 438 5.04 3.24 -3.42
CA THR A 438 6.44 3.67 -3.54
C THR A 438 6.57 4.92 -4.42
N ILE A 439 7.79 5.44 -4.54
CA ILE A 439 8.13 6.51 -5.48
C ILE A 439 9.29 6.11 -6.38
N ASP A 440 9.30 6.61 -7.60
CA ASP A 440 10.46 6.47 -8.48
C ASP A 440 11.53 7.56 -8.24
N ARG A 441 12.65 7.47 -8.97
CA ARG A 441 13.77 8.42 -8.91
C ARG A 441 13.41 9.88 -9.24
N ARG A 442 12.20 10.16 -9.73
CA ARG A 442 11.67 11.50 -9.98
C ARG A 442 10.57 11.88 -8.98
N GLY A 443 10.37 11.10 -7.93
CA GLY A 443 9.37 11.35 -6.91
C GLY A 443 7.93 11.08 -7.37
N ARG A 444 7.74 10.40 -8.51
CA ARG A 444 6.39 10.04 -8.98
C ARG A 444 5.86 8.90 -8.13
N VAL A 445 4.62 9.05 -7.68
CA VAL A 445 3.94 8.06 -6.83
C VAL A 445 3.48 6.86 -7.64
N LEU A 446 3.74 5.65 -7.13
CA LEU A 446 3.25 4.38 -7.65
C LEU A 446 2.52 3.64 -6.52
N GLY A 447 1.19 3.53 -6.61
CA GLY A 447 0.39 2.71 -5.71
C GLY A 447 0.16 1.32 -6.32
N ALA A 448 0.63 0.27 -5.65
CA ALA A 448 0.34 -1.11 -6.00
C ALA A 448 -0.94 -1.57 -5.31
N PHE A 449 -1.84 -2.21 -6.06
CA PHE A 449 -3.09 -2.72 -5.52
C PHE A 449 -3.55 -4.00 -6.22
N SER A 450 -4.36 -4.77 -5.50
CA SER A 450 -5.06 -5.94 -6.01
C SER A 450 -6.39 -5.52 -6.64
N ASP A 451 -6.60 -5.83 -7.91
CA ASP A 451 -7.88 -5.60 -8.59
C ASP A 451 -8.77 -6.86 -8.53
N GLY A 452 -9.83 -6.74 -7.73
CA GLY A 452 -10.85 -7.75 -7.50
C GLY A 452 -12.02 -7.74 -8.46
N CYS A 453 -12.13 -6.72 -9.32
CA CYS A 453 -13.35 -6.41 -10.06
C CYS A 453 -13.11 -6.20 -11.56
N VAL A 454 -12.50 -7.18 -12.21
CA VAL A 454 -12.30 -7.11 -13.67
C VAL A 454 -13.52 -7.49 -14.52
N GLY A 455 -13.53 -7.16 -15.80
CA GLY A 455 -14.50 -7.69 -16.78
C GLY A 455 -15.94 -7.20 -16.56
N SER A 456 -16.90 -8.12 -16.36
CA SER A 456 -18.30 -7.74 -16.16
C SER A 456 -18.54 -6.99 -14.85
N CYS A 457 -17.67 -7.19 -13.83
CA CYS A 457 -17.78 -6.51 -12.54
C CYS A 457 -17.69 -4.98 -12.69
N VAL A 458 -16.76 -4.50 -13.51
CA VAL A 458 -16.59 -3.07 -13.86
C VAL A 458 -17.93 -2.43 -14.24
N ASN A 459 -18.72 -3.15 -15.04
CA ASN A 459 -19.98 -2.67 -15.61
C ASN A 459 -21.23 -2.99 -14.76
N GLY A 460 -21.05 -3.22 -13.45
CA GLY A 460 -22.17 -3.44 -12.52
C GLY A 460 -22.55 -4.92 -12.31
N GLY A 461 -21.76 -5.85 -12.85
CA GLY A 461 -21.88 -7.26 -12.51
C GLY A 461 -21.49 -7.57 -11.06
N ALA A 462 -21.65 -8.83 -10.65
CA ALA A 462 -21.12 -9.33 -9.38
C ALA A 462 -19.59 -9.22 -9.34
N ASN A 463 -19.03 -9.26 -8.13
CA ASN A 463 -17.58 -9.21 -7.95
C ASN A 463 -16.90 -10.35 -8.72
N SER A 464 -15.77 -10.05 -9.35
CA SER A 464 -15.00 -11.05 -10.07
C SER A 464 -14.19 -11.94 -9.12
N GLY A 465 -13.89 -11.45 -7.91
CA GLY A 465 -13.15 -12.19 -6.88
C GLY A 465 -11.69 -12.44 -7.30
N THR A 466 -11.15 -11.59 -8.16
CA THR A 466 -9.78 -11.72 -8.68
C THR A 466 -8.76 -11.08 -7.77
N ALA A 467 -7.48 -11.31 -8.05
CA ALA A 467 -6.38 -10.58 -7.42
C ALA A 467 -5.39 -10.15 -8.50
N VAL A 468 -5.83 -9.26 -9.39
CA VAL A 468 -5.02 -8.81 -10.52
C VAL A 468 -4.01 -7.77 -10.04
N ALA A 469 -2.72 -8.03 -10.27
CA ALA A 469 -1.65 -7.07 -9.98
C ALA A 469 -1.85 -5.79 -10.80
N SER A 470 -1.97 -4.65 -10.12
CA SER A 470 -2.19 -3.37 -10.76
C SER A 470 -1.33 -2.28 -10.12
N ILE A 471 -0.85 -1.34 -10.95
CA ILE A 471 -0.11 -0.16 -10.49
C ILE A 471 -0.86 1.10 -10.93
N ALA A 472 -1.24 1.94 -9.97
CA ALA A 472 -1.61 3.32 -10.21
C ALA A 472 -0.35 4.19 -10.19
N ARG A 473 0.12 4.62 -11.36
CA ARG A 473 1.34 5.42 -11.49
C ARG A 473 1.02 6.86 -11.82
N GLN A 474 1.66 7.77 -11.11
CA GLN A 474 1.54 9.20 -11.34
C GLN A 474 2.06 9.56 -12.74
N VAL A 475 1.22 10.22 -13.52
CA VAL A 475 1.51 10.68 -14.90
C VAL A 475 1.38 12.19 -15.06
N GLY A 476 0.93 12.91 -14.04
CA GLY A 476 0.86 14.38 -14.05
C GLY A 476 0.74 14.98 -12.65
N GLY A 477 0.87 16.31 -12.57
CA GLY A 477 0.93 17.06 -11.31
C GLY A 477 2.34 17.10 -10.70
N ARG A 478 2.47 17.70 -9.52
CA ARG A 478 3.74 17.82 -8.78
C ARG A 478 4.17 16.46 -8.22
N SER A 479 5.47 16.19 -8.17
CA SER A 479 6.00 14.94 -7.62
C SER A 479 6.30 15.08 -6.12
N LEU A 480 6.70 14.01 -5.44
CA LEU A 480 7.20 14.09 -4.06
C LEU A 480 8.65 14.59 -3.96
N PHE A 481 9.31 14.84 -5.09
CA PHE A 481 10.60 15.52 -5.18
C PHE A 481 10.42 16.85 -5.92
N GLY A 482 10.50 17.96 -5.18
CA GLY A 482 10.29 19.30 -5.71
C GLY A 482 11.25 19.69 -6.84
N ALA A 483 12.42 19.05 -6.90
CA ALA A 483 13.37 19.20 -8.00
C ALA A 483 12.80 18.77 -9.37
N PHE A 484 11.74 17.96 -9.39
CA PHE A 484 11.06 17.48 -10.60
C PHE A 484 9.65 18.06 -10.78
N ASP A 485 9.30 19.11 -10.03
CA ASP A 485 8.02 19.79 -10.26
C ASP A 485 7.99 20.41 -11.67
N PRO A 486 6.83 20.39 -12.36
CA PRO A 486 6.68 21.06 -13.64
C PRO A 486 7.03 22.55 -13.54
N ILE A 487 7.98 23.01 -14.36
CA ILE A 487 8.39 24.42 -14.40
C ILE A 487 7.54 25.15 -15.45
N GLY A 488 6.50 25.85 -15.00
CA GLY A 488 5.64 26.66 -15.87
C GLY A 488 4.70 25.82 -16.77
N THR A 489 4.29 26.41 -17.89
CA THR A 489 3.41 25.78 -18.88
C THR A 489 4.24 25.12 -19.97
N GLU A 490 4.38 23.80 -19.94
CA GLU A 490 4.94 23.06 -21.08
C GLU A 490 3.83 22.65 -22.08
N PRO A 491 4.18 22.37 -23.35
CA PRO A 491 3.25 21.71 -24.26
C PRO A 491 2.77 20.37 -23.68
N PRO A 492 1.50 19.98 -23.91
CA PRO A 492 1.01 18.67 -23.50
C PRO A 492 1.89 17.54 -24.03
N ALA A 493 1.99 16.47 -23.25
CA ALA A 493 2.76 15.30 -23.63
C ALA A 493 2.20 14.62 -24.89
N ALA A 494 3.03 13.84 -25.57
CA ALA A 494 2.62 13.10 -26.77
C ALA A 494 1.51 12.10 -26.44
N VAL A 495 0.45 12.07 -27.24
CA VAL A 495 -0.73 11.23 -27.03
C VAL A 495 -0.41 9.75 -27.27
N ARG A 496 -0.87 8.86 -26.40
CA ARG A 496 -0.94 7.41 -26.66
C ARG A 496 -2.11 7.10 -27.62
N LEU A 497 -1.81 6.94 -28.91
CA LEU A 497 -2.79 6.66 -29.96
C LEU A 497 -2.97 5.16 -30.19
N THR A 498 -4.22 4.68 -30.12
CA THR A 498 -4.63 3.35 -30.59
C THR A 498 -5.35 3.49 -31.92
N ALA A 499 -4.98 2.65 -32.88
CA ALA A 499 -5.61 2.59 -34.20
C ALA A 499 -6.04 1.16 -34.50
N VAL A 500 -7.33 0.94 -34.77
CA VAL A 500 -7.86 -0.37 -35.14
C VAL A 500 -8.52 -0.29 -36.51
N PHE A 501 -8.09 -1.14 -37.44
CA PHE A 501 -8.76 -1.26 -38.73
C PHE A 501 -9.98 -2.16 -38.60
N ARG A 502 -11.18 -1.61 -38.86
CA ARG A 502 -12.44 -2.36 -38.87
C ARG A 502 -13.27 -1.96 -40.08
N SER A 503 -13.74 -2.96 -40.84
CA SER A 503 -14.72 -2.77 -41.92
C SER A 503 -14.37 -1.67 -42.94
N GLY A 504 -13.09 -1.52 -43.29
CA GLY A 504 -12.64 -0.50 -44.27
C GLY A 504 -12.38 0.89 -43.68
N ALA A 505 -12.54 1.08 -42.37
CA ALA A 505 -12.22 2.31 -41.65
C ALA A 505 -11.11 2.07 -40.61
N VAL A 506 -10.46 3.15 -40.18
CA VAL A 506 -9.52 3.16 -39.05
C VAL A 506 -10.22 3.87 -37.90
N ASP A 507 -10.55 3.12 -36.86
CA ASP A 507 -11.03 3.67 -35.59
C ASP A 507 -9.82 4.14 -34.79
N LEU A 508 -9.81 5.42 -34.43
CA LEU A 508 -8.77 6.03 -33.61
C LEU A 508 -9.33 6.30 -32.22
N SER A 509 -8.60 5.87 -31.18
CA SER A 509 -8.88 6.20 -29.79
C SER A 509 -7.59 6.56 -29.07
N TRP A 510 -7.68 7.41 -28.06
CA TRP A 510 -6.52 7.81 -27.26
C TRP A 510 -6.93 8.21 -25.85
N ASP A 511 -5.97 8.10 -24.94
CA ASP A 511 -6.10 8.59 -23.57
C ASP A 511 -5.74 10.09 -23.51
N GLU A 512 -6.30 10.79 -22.53
CA GLU A 512 -5.92 12.18 -22.25
C GLU A 512 -4.43 12.22 -21.82
N PRO A 513 -3.55 12.90 -22.58
CA PRO A 513 -2.14 12.98 -22.20
C PRO A 513 -1.97 13.92 -21.00
N ASP A 514 -0.80 13.87 -20.39
CA ASP A 514 -0.37 14.83 -19.39
C ASP A 514 -0.38 16.25 -19.97
N ASP A 515 -1.22 17.11 -19.40
CA ASP A 515 -1.40 18.50 -19.81
C ASP A 515 -0.21 19.40 -19.45
N ARG A 516 0.72 18.90 -18.60
CA ARG A 516 1.89 19.62 -18.08
C ARG A 516 1.59 21.04 -17.58
N GLY A 517 0.43 21.22 -16.96
CA GLY A 517 -0.02 22.50 -16.42
C GLY A 517 -0.78 23.40 -17.40
N SER A 518 -0.96 22.97 -18.66
CA SER A 518 -1.65 23.71 -19.72
C SER A 518 -2.91 22.97 -20.16
N PRO A 519 -4.14 23.45 -19.83
CA PRO A 519 -5.37 22.74 -20.16
C PRO A 519 -5.46 22.35 -21.65
N ILE A 520 -5.76 21.08 -21.91
CA ILE A 520 -6.00 20.59 -23.27
C ILE A 520 -7.35 21.15 -23.73
N THR A 521 -7.35 21.87 -24.86
CA THR A 521 -8.56 22.51 -25.39
C THR A 521 -9.13 21.79 -26.60
N SER A 522 -8.29 21.09 -27.37
CA SER A 522 -8.68 20.35 -28.55
C SER A 522 -7.63 19.31 -28.95
N TYR A 523 -8.04 18.35 -29.77
CA TYR A 523 -7.19 17.38 -30.43
C TYR A 523 -7.25 17.58 -31.94
N ASN A 524 -6.10 17.61 -32.60
CA ASN A 524 -5.99 17.65 -34.05
C ASN A 524 -5.42 16.31 -34.56
N VAL A 525 -6.15 15.64 -35.44
CA VAL A 525 -5.76 14.35 -36.02
C VAL A 525 -5.14 14.59 -37.38
N TYR A 526 -3.88 14.21 -37.54
CA TYR A 526 -3.15 14.35 -38.80
C TYR A 526 -2.83 12.98 -39.40
N ARG A 527 -2.88 12.89 -40.74
CA ARG A 527 -2.37 11.74 -41.49
C ARG A 527 -1.12 12.13 -42.25
N ARG A 528 -0.10 11.27 -42.19
CA ARG A 528 1.07 11.31 -43.07
C ARG A 528 1.26 9.96 -43.73
N ARG A 529 1.60 9.97 -45.01
CA ARG A 529 2.10 8.79 -45.72
C ARG A 529 3.58 8.61 -45.42
N THR A 530 3.97 7.42 -44.97
CA THR A 530 5.36 7.09 -44.63
C THR A 530 6.15 6.60 -45.84
N ASP A 531 5.48 6.20 -46.91
CA ASP A 531 6.06 5.73 -48.17
C ASP A 531 6.52 6.86 -49.11
N ILE A 532 6.31 8.12 -48.72
CA ILE A 532 6.76 9.29 -49.47
C ILE A 532 7.54 10.21 -48.53
N ALA A 533 8.84 10.33 -48.75
CA ALA A 533 9.67 11.26 -48.01
C ALA A 533 9.16 12.71 -48.20
N ALA A 534 9.10 13.48 -47.11
CA ALA A 534 8.72 14.90 -47.09
C ALA A 534 7.26 15.26 -47.45
N GLN A 535 6.30 14.33 -47.41
CA GLN A 535 4.87 14.70 -47.47
C GLN A 535 4.45 15.53 -46.24
N PRO A 536 3.72 16.65 -46.43
CA PRO A 536 3.15 17.40 -45.32
C PRO A 536 2.07 16.57 -44.61
N GLN A 537 1.91 16.83 -43.32
CA GLN A 537 0.79 16.28 -42.55
C GLN A 537 -0.53 16.88 -43.06
N ILE A 538 -1.53 16.03 -43.31
CA ILE A 538 -2.88 16.47 -43.68
C ILE A 538 -3.75 16.40 -42.44
N LEU A 539 -4.35 17.52 -42.03
CA LEU A 539 -5.36 17.55 -40.98
C LEU A 539 -6.60 16.80 -41.44
N LEU A 540 -6.96 15.75 -40.72
CA LEU A 540 -8.16 14.96 -40.98
C LEU A 540 -9.36 15.45 -40.17
N ALA A 541 -9.14 15.82 -38.91
CA ALA A 541 -10.18 16.24 -37.99
C ALA A 541 -9.63 17.08 -36.84
N SER A 542 -10.50 17.93 -36.27
CA SER A 542 -10.28 18.62 -35.02
C SER A 542 -11.45 18.30 -34.08
N ALA A 543 -11.16 17.87 -32.86
CA ALA A 543 -12.16 17.56 -31.85
C ALA A 543 -11.94 18.45 -30.62
N PRO A 544 -12.96 19.15 -30.09
CA PRO A 544 -12.82 19.88 -28.84
C PRO A 544 -12.58 18.89 -27.69
N TRP A 545 -11.75 19.29 -26.72
CA TRP A 545 -11.60 18.53 -25.48
C TRP A 545 -12.87 18.70 -24.63
N SER A 546 -13.43 17.58 -24.19
CA SER A 546 -14.46 17.60 -23.13
C SER A 546 -14.18 16.47 -22.17
N ARG A 547 -13.98 16.79 -20.89
CA ARG A 547 -13.99 15.78 -19.83
C ARG A 547 -15.42 15.30 -19.70
N ALA A 548 -15.72 14.11 -20.21
CA ALA A 548 -16.99 13.45 -19.93
C ALA A 548 -17.06 13.21 -18.42
N ARG A 549 -17.70 14.12 -17.67
CA ARG A 549 -18.06 13.87 -16.28
C ARG A 549 -19.14 12.79 -16.27
N ARG A 550 -18.75 11.52 -16.23
CA ARG A 550 -19.59 10.52 -15.59
C ARG A 550 -19.36 10.66 -14.10
N THR A 551 -20.03 11.66 -13.51
CA THR A 551 -20.34 11.58 -12.07
C THR A 551 -20.96 10.20 -11.84
N PRO A 552 -20.52 9.43 -10.83
CA PRO A 552 -21.28 8.27 -10.40
C PRO A 552 -22.71 8.77 -10.18
N THR A 553 -23.64 8.25 -10.96
CA THR A 553 -25.06 8.56 -10.77
C THR A 553 -25.41 8.22 -9.33
N ARG A 554 -26.00 9.21 -8.65
CA ARG A 554 -26.46 9.19 -7.26
C ARG A 554 -27.24 7.94 -6.87
#